data_AF-A0AAV6IVU6-F1
#
_entry.id   AF-A0AAV6IVU6-F1
#
_cell.length_a   1.000
_cell.length_b   1.000
_cell.length_c   1.000
_cell.angle_alpha   90.00
_cell.angle_beta   90.00
_cell.angle_gamma   90.00
#
_symmetry.space_group_name_H-M   'P 1'
#
loop_
_entity.id
_entity.type
_entity.pdbx_description
1 polymer ?
#
loop_
_entity_poly.entity_id
_entity_poly.type
_entity_poly.pdbx_seq_one_letter_code
_entity_poly.pdbx_strand_id
1 'polypeptide(L)'
;MASKGSGGGGTVVEIDKLSVEQLKSLKEQADLEVNVLQDSLNNIRTATSRLEAASTALHDLSLRKKLLVPLTASLYVPGKLDDADKVLVDVGTGYFIEVCAL
;
A
#
# COMPACT_ATOMS: atom_id res chain seq x y z
N MET A 1 31.21 3.63 36.34
CA MET A 1 32.17 2.57 35.93
C MET A 1 31.37 1.44 35.31
N ALA A 2 31.76 1.01 34.09
CA ALA A 2 31.43 -0.23 33.34
C ALA A 2 29.97 -0.75 33.35
N SER A 3 29.30 -0.88 32.20
CA SER A 3 29.57 -1.96 31.22
C SER A 3 28.99 -1.54 29.87
N LYS A 4 29.83 -1.25 28.87
CA LYS A 4 30.32 -2.19 27.84
C LYS A 4 29.17 -2.71 26.96
N GLY A 5 29.17 -2.23 25.72
CA GLY A 5 28.18 -2.54 24.69
C GLY A 5 28.22 -3.99 24.22
N SER A 6 27.10 -4.39 23.65
CA SER A 6 26.94 -5.55 22.78
C SER A 6 26.11 -5.02 21.61
N GLY A 7 26.69 -4.68 20.46
CA GLY A 7 27.55 -5.55 19.67
C GLY A 7 26.61 -6.41 18.83
N GLY A 8 26.30 -5.95 17.62
CA GLY A 8 25.41 -6.64 16.68
C GLY A 8 25.85 -8.08 16.47
N GLY A 9 24.97 -9.01 16.82
CA GLY A 9 25.11 -10.43 16.54
C GLY A 9 24.02 -10.82 15.55
N GLY A 10 24.21 -10.51 14.27
CA GLY A 10 23.59 -11.31 13.23
C GLY A 10 24.15 -12.72 13.41
N THR A 11 23.36 -13.59 14.04
CA THR A 11 23.70 -15.00 14.20
C THR A 11 23.85 -15.59 12.82
N VAL A 12 25.09 -15.71 12.37
CA VAL A 12 25.45 -16.56 11.24
C VAL A 12 25.09 -17.97 11.69
N VAL A 13 23.91 -18.43 11.27
CA VAL A 13 23.43 -19.77 11.54
C VAL A 13 24.30 -20.72 10.72
N GLU A 14 25.21 -21.44 11.36
CA GLU A 14 25.99 -22.51 10.71
C GLU A 14 25.07 -23.69 10.43
N ILE A 15 24.53 -23.73 9.21
CA ILE A 15 23.56 -24.74 8.72
C ILE A 15 24.11 -26.16 8.87
N ASP A 16 25.42 -26.34 8.80
CA ASP A 16 26.11 -27.64 8.91
C ASP A 16 26.08 -28.27 10.32
N LYS A 17 25.68 -27.52 11.37
CA LYS A 17 25.65 -28.00 12.77
C LYS A 17 24.24 -28.23 13.33
N LEU A 18 23.20 -27.98 12.54
CA LEU A 18 21.81 -28.11 12.99
C LEU A 18 21.30 -29.54 12.84
N SER A 19 20.46 -29.98 13.79
CA SER A 19 19.74 -31.25 13.64
C SER A 19 18.69 -31.16 12.53
N VAL A 20 18.33 -32.29 11.91
CA VAL A 20 17.31 -32.36 10.85
C VAL A 20 15.97 -31.74 11.27
N GLU A 21 15.64 -31.83 12.56
CA GLU A 21 14.43 -31.25 13.16
C GLU A 21 14.49 -29.72 13.20
N GLN A 22 15.64 -29.14 13.54
CA GLN A 22 15.84 -27.68 13.57
C GLN A 22 15.83 -27.08 12.16
N LEU A 23 16.39 -27.79 11.17
CA LEU A 23 16.32 -27.40 9.76
C LEU A 23 14.88 -27.43 9.24
N LYS A 24 14.07 -28.40 9.66
CA LYS A 24 12.65 -28.47 9.30
C LYS A 24 11.86 -27.30 9.88
N SER A 25 12.08 -26.94 11.16
CA SER A 25 11.42 -25.76 11.75
C SER A 25 11.85 -24.45 11.07
N LEU A 26 13.12 -24.32 10.67
CA LEU A 26 13.61 -23.13 9.98
C LEU A 26 13.00 -23.01 8.58
N LYS A 27 12.83 -24.14 7.87
CA LYS A 27 12.12 -24.18 6.60
C LYS A 27 10.67 -23.71 6.75
N GLU A 28 9.94 -24.25 7.72
CA GLU A 28 8.54 -23.86 7.96
C GLU A 28 8.42 -22.37 8.30
N GLN A 29 9.36 -21.81 9.07
CA GLN A 29 9.42 -20.39 9.34
C GLN A 29 9.70 -19.56 8.08
N ALA A 30 10.67 -19.97 7.26
CA ALA A 30 10.98 -19.28 6.01
C ALA A 30 9.80 -19.32 5.03
N ASP A 31 9.08 -20.44 4.94
CA ASP A 31 7.87 -20.56 4.12
C ASP A 31 6.77 -19.60 4.59
N LEU A 32 6.59 -19.42 5.91
CA LEU A 32 5.65 -18.44 6.46
C LEU A 32 6.06 -16.98 6.14
N GLU A 33 7.34 -16.66 6.31
CA GLU A 33 7.87 -15.32 6.00
C GLU A 33 7.70 -14.99 4.51
N VAL A 34 7.95 -15.95 3.62
CA VAL A 34 7.73 -15.77 2.18
C VAL A 34 6.26 -15.51 1.86
N ASN A 35 5.32 -16.21 2.49
CA ASN A 35 3.89 -15.97 2.28
C ASN A 35 3.48 -14.56 2.72
N VAL A 36 3.91 -14.11 3.90
CA VAL A 36 3.63 -12.75 4.39
C VAL A 36 4.19 -11.69 3.45
N LEU A 37 5.40 -11.90 2.93
CA LEU A 37 6.02 -10.99 1.97
C LEU A 37 5.25 -10.95 0.65
N GLN A 38 4.78 -12.09 0.14
CA GLN A 38 3.96 -12.15 -1.06
C GLN A 38 2.64 -11.40 -0.89
N ASP A 39 1.94 -11.59 0.23
CA ASP A 39 0.69 -10.89 0.54
C ASP A 39 0.91 -9.38 0.64
N SER A 40 1.97 -8.97 1.33
CA SER A 40 2.35 -7.55 1.45
C SER A 40 2.64 -6.93 0.09
N LEU A 41 3.34 -7.65 -0.79
CA LEU A 41 3.64 -7.21 -2.15
C LEU A 41 2.34 -7.02 -2.96
N ASN A 42 1.41 -7.98 -2.88
CA ASN A 42 0.12 -7.89 -3.58
C ASN A 42 -0.73 -6.71 -3.08
N ASN A 43 -0.74 -6.45 -1.78
CA ASN A 43 -1.41 -5.29 -1.20
C ASN A 43 -0.83 -3.97 -1.72
N ILE A 44 0.51 -3.84 -1.74
CA ILE A 44 1.18 -2.65 -2.26
C ILE A 44 0.88 -2.47 -3.75
N ARG A 45 0.98 -3.53 -4.56
CA ARG A 45 0.66 -3.47 -6.00
C ARG A 45 -0.77 -3.00 -6.25
N THR A 46 -1.73 -3.51 -5.47
CA THR A 46 -3.14 -3.11 -5.57
C THR A 46 -3.33 -1.64 -5.21
N ALA A 47 -2.66 -1.17 -4.16
CA ALA A 47 -2.69 0.24 -3.77
C ALA A 47 -2.08 1.15 -4.85
N THR A 48 -0.93 0.77 -5.42
CA THR A 48 -0.28 1.50 -6.52
C THR A 48 -1.20 1.59 -7.74
N SER A 49 -1.83 0.48 -8.13
CA SER A 49 -2.76 0.48 -9.27
C SER A 49 -3.97 1.41 -9.05
N ARG A 50 -4.52 1.45 -7.82
CA ARG A 50 -5.60 2.39 -7.48
C ARG A 50 -5.13 3.85 -7.53
N LEU A 51 -3.92 4.13 -7.06
CA LEU A 51 -3.33 5.48 -7.10
C LEU A 51 -3.11 5.95 -8.54
N GLU A 52 -2.59 5.07 -9.40
CA GLU A 52 -2.35 5.37 -10.82
C GLU A 52 -3.67 5.60 -11.59
N ALA A 53 -4.69 4.78 -11.31
CA ALA A 53 -6.03 4.99 -11.84
C ALA A 53 -6.63 6.33 -11.37
N ALA A 54 -6.48 6.68 -10.09
CA ALA A 54 -6.95 7.95 -9.55
C ALA A 54 -6.21 9.15 -10.18
N SER A 55 -4.89 9.06 -10.35
CA SER A 55 -4.08 10.09 -11.02
C SER A 55 -4.50 10.30 -12.47
N THR A 56 -4.74 9.21 -13.21
CA THR A 56 -5.21 9.28 -14.60
C THR A 56 -6.63 9.89 -14.68
N ALA A 57 -7.53 9.50 -13.77
CA ALA A 57 -8.88 10.05 -13.71
C ALA A 57 -8.87 11.54 -13.38
N LEU A 58 -8.01 11.99 -12.45
CA LEU A 58 -7.80 13.40 -12.14
C LEU A 58 -7.34 14.21 -13.35
N HIS A 59 -6.41 13.67 -14.12
CA HIS A 59 -5.94 14.32 -15.34
C HIS A 59 -7.07 14.43 -16.39
N ASP A 60 -7.87 13.39 -16.63
CA ASP A 60 -9.02 13.49 -17.56
C ASP A 60 -10.12 14.44 -17.04
N LEU A 61 -10.29 14.52 -15.71
CA LEU A 61 -11.26 15.41 -15.07
C LEU A 61 -10.92 16.89 -15.28
N SER A 62 -9.64 17.26 -15.27
CA SER A 62 -9.18 18.62 -15.57
C SER A 62 -9.57 19.08 -17.00
N LEU A 63 -9.75 18.13 -17.93
CA LEU A 63 -10.06 18.41 -19.34
C LEU A 63 -11.56 18.46 -19.62
N ARG A 64 -12.42 17.88 -18.75
CA ARG A 64 -13.85 17.68 -19.01
C ARG A 64 -14.75 18.24 -17.91
N LYS A 65 -15.54 19.27 -18.24
CA LYS A 65 -16.44 19.94 -17.27
C LYS A 65 -17.78 19.26 -17.03
N LYS A 66 -18.21 18.32 -17.88
CA LYS A 66 -19.50 17.60 -17.75
C LYS A 66 -19.23 16.14 -17.49
N LEU A 67 -19.82 15.59 -16.42
CA LEU A 67 -19.61 14.21 -15.99
C LEU A 67 -20.89 13.61 -15.40
N LEU A 68 -20.94 12.29 -15.35
CA LEU A 68 -22.04 11.56 -14.73
C LEU A 68 -21.59 11.09 -13.34
N VAL A 69 -22.23 11.60 -12.29
CA VAL A 69 -21.95 11.20 -10.91
C VAL A 69 -22.83 10.01 -10.55
N PRO A 70 -22.26 8.89 -10.08
CA PRO A 70 -23.05 7.78 -9.56
C PRO A 70 -23.72 8.19 -8.24
N LEU A 71 -25.06 8.12 -8.18
CA LEU A 71 -25.81 8.24 -6.92
C LEU A 71 -25.91 6.88 -6.22
N THR A 72 -26.04 5.81 -7.00
CA THR A 72 -26.11 4.41 -6.54
C THR A 72 -25.45 3.50 -7.56
N ALA A 73 -25.37 2.20 -7.28
CA ALA A 73 -24.76 1.20 -8.17
C ALA A 73 -25.39 1.16 -9.60
N SER A 74 -26.62 1.63 -9.77
CA SER A 74 -27.34 1.57 -11.05
C SER A 74 -27.83 2.93 -11.57
N LEU A 75 -27.60 4.03 -10.84
CA LEU A 75 -28.15 5.35 -11.19
C LEU A 75 -27.06 6.41 -11.24
N TYR A 76 -27.00 7.10 -12.38
CA TYR A 76 -26.05 8.16 -12.68
C TYR A 76 -26.79 9.45 -13.00
N VAL A 77 -26.33 10.56 -12.44
CA VAL A 77 -26.91 11.89 -12.66
C VAL A 77 -25.90 12.80 -13.34
N PRO A 78 -26.31 13.57 -14.36
CA PRO A 78 -25.45 14.58 -14.97
C PRO A 78 -25.08 15.67 -13.96
N GLY A 79 -23.78 15.85 -13.76
CA GLY A 79 -23.18 16.92 -12.99
C GLY A 79 -22.21 17.74 -13.83
N LYS A 80 -21.95 18.97 -13.39
CA LYS A 80 -20.90 19.82 -13.94
C LYS A 80 -19.87 20.06 -12.85
N LEU A 81 -18.59 19.88 -13.18
CA LEU A 81 -17.50 20.20 -12.26
C LEU A 81 -17.29 21.71 -12.28
N ASP A 82 -17.30 22.32 -11.09
CA ASP A 82 -17.14 23.77 -10.93
C ASP A 82 -15.66 24.14 -10.81
N ASP A 83 -14.92 23.43 -9.96
CA ASP A 83 -13.48 23.60 -9.76
C ASP A 83 -12.79 22.23 -9.90
N ALA A 84 -11.90 22.10 -10.89
CA ALA A 84 -11.16 20.86 -11.17
C ALA A 84 -9.82 20.79 -10.43
N ASP A 85 -9.37 21.93 -9.88
CA ASP A 85 -8.09 22.02 -9.21
C ASP A 85 -8.24 21.61 -7.74
N LYS A 86 -9.47 21.61 -7.19
CA LYS A 86 -9.73 21.19 -5.81
C LYS A 86 -10.10 19.73 -5.72
N VAL A 87 -9.23 18.95 -5.09
CA VAL A 87 -9.40 17.51 -4.97
C VAL A 87 -9.33 17.08 -3.52
N LEU A 88 -10.19 16.14 -3.15
CA LEU A 88 -10.25 15.61 -1.80
C LEU A 88 -9.39 14.34 -1.73
N VAL A 89 -8.37 14.35 -0.88
CA VAL A 89 -7.47 13.22 -0.67
C VAL A 89 -7.75 12.60 0.69
N ASP A 90 -8.06 11.30 0.69
CA ASP A 90 -8.16 10.48 1.88
C ASP A 90 -6.77 10.18 2.44
N VAL A 91 -6.51 10.59 3.68
CA VAL A 91 -5.25 10.32 4.38
C VAL A 91 -5.36 9.14 5.36
N GLY A 92 -6.54 8.54 5.47
CA GLY A 92 -6.84 7.46 6.39
C GLY A 92 -7.53 7.94 7.66
N THR A 93 -7.92 6.97 8.50
CA THR A 93 -8.61 7.16 9.80
C THR A 93 -9.88 8.03 9.76
N GLY A 94 -10.47 8.23 8.58
CA GLY A 94 -11.67 9.05 8.36
C GLY A 94 -11.38 10.53 8.11
N TYR A 95 -10.12 10.91 7.90
CA TYR A 95 -9.73 12.28 7.60
C TYR A 95 -9.53 12.47 6.10
N PHE A 96 -10.02 13.61 5.61
CA PHE A 96 -9.92 14.03 4.23
C PHE A 96 -9.31 15.42 4.18
N ILE A 97 -8.35 15.62 3.29
CA ILE A 97 -7.70 16.91 3.07
C ILE A 97 -8.06 17.40 1.68
N GLU A 98 -8.45 18.66 1.57
CA GLU A 98 -8.59 19.34 0.30
C GLU A 98 -7.21 19.85 -0.14
N VAL A 99 -6.77 19.41 -1.31
CA VAL A 99 -5.49 19.80 -1.91
C VAL A 99 -5.72 20.33 -3.32
N CYS A 100 -4.83 21.23 -3.74
CA CYS A 100 -4.84 21.76 -5.10
C CYS A 100 -4.07 20.78 -6.02
N ALA A 101 -4.73 20.24 -7.02
CA ALA A 101 -4.13 19.47 -8.11
C ALA A 101 -3.50 20.45 -9.11
N LEU A 102 -2.22 20.78 -8.90
CA LEU A 102 -1.39 21.55 -9.82
C LEU A 102 -0.75 20.66 -10.90
#